data_AF-A0A7V8Y9X8-F1
#
_entry.id   AF-A0A7V8Y9X8-F1
#
_cell.length_a   1.000
_cell.length_b   1.000
_cell.length_c   1.000
_cell.angle_alpha   90.00
_cell.angle_beta   90.00
_cell.angle_gamma   90.00
#
_symmetry.space_group_name_H-M   'P 1'
#
loop_
_entity.id
_entity.type
_entity.pdbx_description
1 polymer ?
#
loop_
_entity_poly.entity_id
_entity_poly.type
_entity_poly.pdbx_seq_one_letter_code
_entity_poly.pdbx_strand_id
1 'polypeptide(L)' 'MRTNIDIDDDVLKEVQLLTGAKTKREAVDLALRELVARYRRLDLLRLRGKVRWEGDLEVSRSGRA' A
#
# COMPACT_ATOMS: atom_id res chain seq x y z
N MET A 1 -20.09 -3.93 10.84
CA MET A 1 -20.05 -3.18 12.11
C MET A 1 -20.27 -1.71 11.81
N ARG A 2 -21.12 -1.01 12.57
CA ARG A 2 -21.30 0.44 12.44
C ARG A 2 -20.60 1.09 13.62
N THR A 3 -19.62 1.93 13.33
CA THR A 3 -18.82 2.63 14.33
C THR A 3 -18.92 4.12 14.04
N ASN A 4 -19.08 4.92 15.07
CA ASN A 4 -19.07 6.37 14.94
C ASN A 4 -17.69 6.87 15.35
N ILE A 5 -16.96 7.46 14.41
CA ILE A 5 -15.60 7.99 14.60
C ILE A 5 -15.53 9.35 13.92
N ASP A 6 -14.82 10.27 14.55
CA ASP A 6 -14.54 11.57 13.96
C ASP A 6 -13.34 11.44 13.02
N ILE A 7 -13.48 11.95 11.80
CA ILE A 7 -12.46 11.86 10.75
C ILE A 7 -12.35 13.24 10.11
N ASP A 8 -11.12 13.70 9.91
CA ASP A 8 -10.84 14.91 9.16
C ASP A 8 -11.43 14.82 7.74
N ASP A 9 -12.35 15.72 7.44
CA ASP A 9 -13.09 15.72 6.18
C ASP A 9 -12.20 16.09 4.97
N ASP A 10 -11.12 16.85 5.17
CA ASP A 10 -10.22 17.23 4.09
C ASP A 10 -9.31 16.07 3.71
N VAL A 11 -8.82 15.31 4.70
CA VAL A 11 -8.11 14.04 4.47
C VAL A 11 -9.03 13.05 3.75
N LEU A 12 -10.29 12.95 4.16
CA LEU A 12 -11.23 12.02 3.54
C LEU A 12 -11.53 12.39 2.08
N LYS A 13 -11.69 13.68 1.77
CA LYS A 13 -11.82 14.17 0.39
C LYS A 13 -10.59 13.86 -0.44
N GLU A 14 -9.39 14.06 0.11
CA GLU A 14 -8.15 13.75 -0.59
C GLU A 14 -8.06 12.25 -0.92
N VAL A 15 -8.39 11.38 0.05
CA VAL A 15 -8.45 9.93 -0.19
C VAL A 15 -9.46 9.60 -1.30
N GLN A 16 -10.65 10.19 -1.27
CA GLN A 16 -11.65 9.96 -2.32
C GLN A 16 -11.17 10.42 -3.70
N LEU A 17 -10.48 11.57 -3.78
CA LEU A 17 -9.92 12.09 -5.03
C LEU A 17 -8.82 11.18 -5.58
N LEU A 18 -7.89 10.73 -4.73
CA LEU A 18 -6.76 9.89 -5.12
C LEU A 18 -7.19 8.46 -5.50
N THR A 19 -8.25 7.95 -4.89
CA THR A 19 -8.67 6.55 -5.04
C THR A 19 -9.90 6.36 -5.94
N GLY A 20 -10.65 7.43 -6.22
CA GLY A 20 -11.93 7.36 -6.92
C GLY A 20 -13.09 6.81 -6.06
N ALA A 21 -12.89 6.67 -4.74
CA ALA A 21 -13.92 6.15 -3.84
C ALA A 21 -15.15 7.08 -3.81
N LYS A 22 -16.33 6.52 -4.06
CA LYS A 22 -17.59 7.27 -4.19
C LYS A 22 -18.22 7.62 -2.85
N THR A 23 -17.88 6.87 -1.80
CA THR A 23 -18.47 7.05 -0.47
C THR A 23 -17.41 7.13 0.62
N LYS A 24 -17.72 7.84 1.72
CA LYS A 24 -16.88 7.91 2.93
C LYS A 24 -16.52 6.49 3.45
N ARG A 25 -17.48 5.57 3.43
CA ARG A 25 -17.28 4.17 3.87
C ARG A 25 -16.28 3.43 2.98
N GLU A 26 -16.40 3.59 1.66
CA GLU A 26 -15.51 2.95 0.69
C GLU A 26 -14.08 3.48 0.82
N ALA A 27 -13.92 4.79 0.95
CA ALA A 27 -12.62 5.43 1.17
C ALA A 27 -11.92 4.89 2.42
N VAL A 28 -12.66 4.77 3.54
CA VAL A 28 -12.13 4.22 4.79
C VAL A 28 -11.79 2.74 4.66
N ASP A 29 -12.65 1.93 4.03
CA ASP A 29 -12.38 0.50 3.83
C ASP A 29 -11.12 0.28 2.98
N LEU A 30 -10.97 1.04 1.90
CA LEU A 30 -9.80 0.98 1.03
C LEU A 30 -8.52 1.40 1.76
N ALA A 31 -8.56 2.50 2.50
CA ALA A 31 -7.42 2.98 3.28
C ALA A 31 -6.94 1.94 4.30
N LEU A 32 -7.86 1.29 5.01
CA LEU A 32 -7.52 0.24 5.98
C LEU A 32 -6.91 -1.00 5.30
N ARG A 33 -7.46 -1.43 4.16
CA ARG A 33 -6.91 -2.56 3.38
C ARG A 33 -5.50 -2.26 2.88
N GLU A 34 -5.28 -1.06 2.36
CA GLU A 34 -3.96 -0.64 1.88
C GLU A 34 -2.94 -0.54 3.01
N LEU A 35 -3.35 -0.05 4.19
CA LEU A 35 -2.49 -0.02 5.36
C LEU A 35 -2.03 -1.44 5.75
N VAL A 36 -2.96 -2.39 5.84
CA VAL A 36 -2.64 -3.80 6.13
C VAL A 36 -1.73 -4.39 5.04
N ALA A 37 -2.04 -4.15 3.77
CA ALA A 37 -1.23 -4.63 2.65
C ALA A 37 0.20 -4.07 2.71
N ARG A 38 0.35 -2.78 3.05
CA ARG A 38 1.65 -2.13 3.25
C ARG A 38 2.46 -2.82 4.34
N TYR A 39 1.87 -3.09 5.50
CA TYR A 39 2.58 -3.79 6.58
C TYR A 39 2.93 -5.24 6.21
N ARG A 40 2.06 -5.95 5.49
CA ARG A 40 2.39 -7.29 4.96
C ARG A 40 3.56 -7.26 3.98
N ARG A 41 3.68 -6.23 3.14
CA ARG A 41 4.86 -6.06 2.26
C ARG A 41 6.14 -5.86 3.07
N LEU A 42 6.08 -5.16 4.20
CA LEU A 42 7.24 -5.01 5.09
C LEU A 42 7.69 -6.34 5.69
N ASP A 43 6.79 -7.32 5.86
CA ASP A 43 7.19 -8.65 6.32
C ASP A 43 8.17 -9.34 5.36
N LEU A 44 8.18 -8.99 4.07
CA LEU A 44 9.19 -9.47 3.12
C LEU A 44 10.62 -9.08 3.55
N LEU A 45 10.79 -7.98 4.28
CA LEU A 45 12.10 -7.59 4.81
C LEU A 45 12.65 -8.64 5.79
N ARG A 46 11.80 -9.47 6.41
CA ARG A 46 12.24 -10.60 7.26
C ARG A 46 13.00 -11.67 6.50
N LEU A 47 12.86 -11.70 5.17
CA LEU A 47 13.57 -12.61 4.28
C LEU A 47 14.98 -12.13 3.93
N ARG A 48 15.35 -10.88 4.29
CA ARG A 48 16.70 -10.35 4.05
C ARG A 48 17.76 -11.28 4.65
N GLY A 49 18.71 -11.72 3.82
CA GLY A 49 19.79 -12.63 4.21
C GLY A 49 19.37 -14.08 4.43
N LYS A 50 18.08 -14.42 4.28
CA LYS A 50 17.55 -15.79 4.42
C LYS A 50 17.27 -16.49 3.10
N VAL A 51 17.22 -15.73 2.00
CA VAL A 51 16.97 -16.26 0.66
C VAL A 51 18.17 -15.99 -0.22
N ARG A 52 18.57 -17.00 -1.00
CA ARG A 52 19.57 -16.84 -2.04
C ARG A 52 18.89 -16.19 -3.25
N TRP A 53 19.47 -15.10 -3.74
CA TRP A 53 19.06 -14.51 -4.99
C TRP A 53 19.84 -15.15 -6.13
N GLU A 54 19.14 -15.56 -7.19
CA GLU A 54 19.71 -16.17 -8.39
C GLU A 54 19.38 -15.29 -9.60
N GLY A 55 20.42 -14.76 -10.26
CA GLY A 55 20.30 -13.88 -11.41
C GLY A 55 21.61 -13.12 -11.70
N ASP A 56 21.64 -12.39 -12.81
CA ASP A 56 22.72 -11.46 -13.17
C ASP A 56 22.18 -10.02 -13.13
N LEU A 57 22.80 -9.18 -12.28
CA LEU A 57 22.39 -7.80 -12.10
C LEU A 57 22.72 -6.91 -13.30
N GLU A 58 23.82 -7.19 -13.99
CA GLU A 58 24.26 -6.42 -15.15
C GLU A 58 23.31 -6.66 -16.33
N VAL A 59 22.91 -7.92 -16.54
CA VAL A 59 21.87 -8.27 -17.53
C VAL A 59 20.55 -7.55 -17.20
N SER A 60 20.11 -7.58 -15.94
CA SER A 60 18.86 -6.92 -15.51
C SER A 60 18.86 -5.38 -15.69
N ARG A 61 20.05 -4.77 -15.79
CA ARG A 61 20.21 -3.31 -15.90
C ARG A 61 20.53 -2.81 -17.30
N SER A 62 20.88 -3.70 -18.23
CA SER A 62 21.30 -3.40 -19.60
C SER A 62 20.37 -2.47 -20.42
N GLY A 63 19.08 -2.39 -20.10
CA GLY A 63 18.10 -1.53 -20.79
C GLY A 63 17.79 -0.18 -20.14
N ARG A 64 18.59 0.28 -19.15
CA ARG A 64 18.34 1.53 -18.41
C ARG A 64 19.24 2.71 -18.83
N ALA A 65 19.93 2.61 -19.95
CA ALA A 65 20.73 3.70 -20.53
C ALA A 65 19.86 4.68 -21.31
#